data_AF-A0A316W288-F1
#
_entry.id   AF-A0A316W288-F1
#
_cell.length_a   1.000
_cell.length_b   1.000
_cell.length_c   1.000
_cell.angle_alpha   90.00
_cell.angle_beta   90.00
_cell.angle_gamma   90.00
#
_symmetry.space_group_name_H-M   'P 1'
#
loop_
_entity.id
_entity.type
_entity.pdbx_description
1 polymer ?
#
loop_
_entity_poly.entity_id
_entity_poly.type
_entity_poly.pdbx_seq_one_letter_code
_entity_poly.pdbx_strand_id
1 'polypeptide(L)'
;MAAGILRLPTELLLRIATEAGVSASCALEATSRDLLAVLRLHEDYVWRIHAIELTRELGDPGSTSNAKSSTWRINEVDSLDQLVKMRETHDLSTWSIVRSWRQYAQVHIATERNWLTGEPRVKTTLLPTDPPGPPSPINCHLWRFRPDFEERYVISTSITLPGHHLAGAITIVDLDTGVLLSSVETHFPYQHLEYDARGKAFVVSTGGDGLQVWRRTQPGGTDATGAFQTPAPHRFGLSPNSGLVTEVGPKCPSDRQICFQRTDILPHDKRVRGFHLRWPILCVVSDEGIGWIWNLEEKACLLKTLKIAENAVGHLEQDDEVVMYAMNHGYDVHVKDTGALLGTLDGKKLAQEGAKMYSLRHTATARDSFDPSPSAREFVQNHPWCIADQHTSLKLEHGNLYPSEDFGSHEWRAGMIRGSTIVGISMGQELLICSDWEAYFSGGKRAKECVALIQCTRPSGEDDPDPDRWLTAAHGRAAWSSMGSTYILPLPKRGRLLSAGPDSRSVHCFPNTMPHSRNTMMMSCMHLTSDGLLSKFMTHWMWRGRRGAADEEEHPSLFDRTGIRSISFGRAVETRDSSHNSDRSASTEGASEGMDRSAFEGWHDSKQYTSPTLRGDNSV
;
A
#
# COMPACT_ATOMS: atom_id res chain seq x y z
N MET A 1 -20.99 41.52 4.79
CA MET A 1 -20.76 40.55 3.69
C MET A 1 -21.96 39.64 3.44
N ALA A 2 -22.52 38.96 4.47
CA ALA A 2 -23.61 37.98 4.31
C ALA A 2 -24.86 38.49 3.54
N ALA A 3 -25.28 39.74 3.75
CA ALA A 3 -26.46 40.32 3.09
C ALA A 3 -26.28 40.57 1.57
N GLY A 4 -25.04 40.67 1.07
CA GLY A 4 -24.76 40.85 -0.36
C GLY A 4 -24.76 39.54 -1.13
N ILE A 5 -24.25 38.46 -0.49
CA ILE A 5 -24.20 37.11 -1.07
C ILE A 5 -25.61 36.57 -1.31
N LEU A 6 -26.54 36.76 -0.38
CA LEU A 6 -27.94 36.31 -0.51
C LEU A 6 -28.72 36.93 -1.67
N ARG A 7 -28.21 38.00 -2.30
CA ARG A 7 -28.81 38.61 -3.49
C ARG A 7 -28.35 37.98 -4.81
N LEU A 8 -27.39 37.07 -4.74
CA LEU A 8 -26.90 36.36 -5.91
C LEU A 8 -27.90 35.27 -6.34
N PRO A 9 -28.02 35.01 -7.66
CA PRO A 9 -28.67 33.81 -8.16
C PRO A 9 -28.10 32.53 -7.52
N THR A 10 -28.95 31.52 -7.33
CA THR A 10 -28.59 30.24 -6.72
C THR A 10 -27.38 29.61 -7.42
N GLU A 11 -27.30 29.70 -8.74
CA GLU A 11 -26.20 29.15 -9.54
C GLU A 11 -24.85 29.75 -9.15
N LEU A 12 -24.80 31.07 -8.90
CA LEU A 12 -23.58 31.74 -8.46
C LEU A 12 -23.24 31.39 -7.01
N LEU A 13 -24.25 31.23 -6.15
CA LEU A 13 -24.04 30.77 -4.77
C LEU A 13 -23.42 29.36 -4.72
N LEU A 14 -23.94 28.43 -5.52
CA LEU A 14 -23.40 27.08 -5.62
C LEU A 14 -21.99 27.06 -6.21
N ARG A 15 -21.71 27.91 -7.21
CA ARG A 15 -20.36 28.04 -7.76
C ARG A 15 -19.37 28.58 -6.75
N ILE A 16 -19.75 29.59 -5.96
CA ILE A 16 -18.91 30.12 -4.88
C ILE A 16 -18.65 29.03 -3.82
N ALA A 17 -19.69 28.29 -3.41
CA ALA A 17 -19.55 27.26 -2.39
C ALA A 17 -18.59 26.14 -2.84
N THR A 18 -18.72 25.70 -4.09
CA THR A 18 -17.89 24.62 -4.66
C THR A 18 -16.44 25.06 -4.87
N GLU A 19 -16.19 26.23 -5.44
CA GLU A 19 -14.83 26.75 -5.69
C GLU A 19 -14.06 27.14 -4.42
N ALA A 20 -14.76 27.52 -3.35
CA ALA A 20 -14.11 27.95 -2.12
C ALA A 20 -13.60 26.77 -1.25
N GLY A 21 -13.91 25.53 -1.64
CA GLY A 21 -13.53 24.30 -0.94
C GLY A 21 -14.37 24.01 0.30
N VAL A 22 -14.11 22.84 0.90
CA VAL A 22 -14.94 22.28 1.98
C VAL A 22 -15.06 23.20 3.20
N SER A 23 -13.94 23.78 3.66
CA SER A 23 -13.95 24.64 4.85
C SER A 23 -14.80 25.89 4.66
N ALA A 24 -14.72 26.52 3.48
CA ALA A 24 -15.52 27.70 3.16
C ALA A 24 -17.00 27.34 2.97
N SER A 25 -17.31 26.21 2.34
CA SER A 25 -18.69 25.70 2.26
C SER A 25 -19.32 25.50 3.64
N CYS A 26 -18.60 24.87 4.58
CA CYS A 26 -19.06 24.73 5.96
C CYS A 26 -19.24 26.09 6.67
N ALA A 27 -18.36 27.06 6.40
CA ALA A 27 -18.49 28.42 6.96
C ALA A 27 -19.71 29.17 6.38
N LEU A 28 -20.01 29.01 5.09
CA LEU A 28 -21.20 29.57 4.46
C LEU A 28 -22.48 28.99 5.06
N GLU A 29 -22.53 27.68 5.28
CA GLU A 29 -23.63 27.00 6.00
C GLU A 29 -23.84 27.60 7.41
N ALA A 30 -22.76 27.94 8.11
CA ALA A 30 -22.82 28.51 9.47
C ALA A 30 -23.18 30.02 9.52
N THR A 31 -23.18 30.71 8.38
CA THR A 31 -23.31 32.18 8.33
C THR A 31 -24.77 32.67 8.35
N SER A 32 -25.70 31.95 7.73
CA SER A 32 -27.13 32.33 7.66
C SER A 32 -28.02 31.11 7.48
N ARG A 33 -29.24 31.15 8.04
CA ARG A 33 -30.26 30.11 7.84
C ARG A 33 -30.69 30.00 6.37
N ASP A 34 -30.72 31.11 5.64
CA ASP A 34 -31.11 31.13 4.23
C ASP A 34 -30.03 30.47 3.35
N LEU A 35 -28.75 30.75 3.64
CA LEU A 35 -27.63 30.09 2.95
C LEU A 35 -27.59 28.60 3.27
N LEU A 36 -27.81 28.24 4.54
CA LEU A 36 -27.93 26.85 4.95
C LEU A 36 -29.06 26.16 4.16
N ALA A 37 -30.23 26.78 4.05
CA ALA A 37 -31.36 26.19 3.32
C ALA A 37 -31.04 25.97 1.84
N VAL A 38 -30.44 26.94 1.16
CA VAL A 38 -30.03 26.81 -0.25
C VAL A 38 -28.96 25.71 -0.42
N LEU A 39 -27.92 25.70 0.41
CA LEU A 39 -26.85 24.70 0.32
C LEU A 39 -27.34 23.30 0.66
N ARG A 40 -28.29 23.16 1.59
CA ARG A 40 -28.93 21.88 1.92
C ARG A 40 -29.84 21.37 0.81
N LEU A 41 -30.56 22.27 0.13
CA LEU A 41 -31.37 21.88 -1.02
C LEU A 41 -30.51 21.32 -2.18
N HIS A 42 -29.27 21.80 -2.30
CA HIS A 42 -28.32 21.38 -3.33
C HIS A 42 -27.13 20.60 -2.75
N GLU A 43 -27.33 19.92 -1.61
CA GLU A 43 -26.26 19.26 -0.85
C GLU A 43 -25.50 18.25 -1.71
N ASP A 44 -26.24 17.40 -2.44
CA ASP A 44 -25.66 16.39 -3.33
C ASP A 44 -24.74 17.00 -4.39
N TYR A 45 -25.14 18.10 -5.01
CA TYR A 45 -24.32 18.76 -6.04
C TYR A 45 -23.03 19.34 -5.43
N VAL A 46 -23.16 20.09 -4.34
CA VAL A 46 -22.02 20.76 -3.69
C VAL A 46 -21.03 19.73 -3.17
N TRP A 47 -21.51 18.72 -2.44
CA TRP A 47 -20.64 17.71 -1.84
C TRP A 47 -20.12 16.70 -2.84
N ARG A 48 -20.80 16.42 -3.96
CA ARG A 48 -20.24 15.63 -5.06
C ARG A 48 -18.98 16.29 -5.62
N ILE A 49 -19.02 17.61 -5.84
CA ILE A 49 -17.86 18.35 -6.35
C ILE A 49 -16.72 18.30 -5.34
N HIS A 50 -17.00 18.59 -4.06
CA HIS A 50 -15.98 18.48 -2.99
C HIS A 50 -15.40 17.08 -2.87
N ALA A 51 -16.22 16.03 -2.96
CA ALA A 51 -15.76 14.64 -2.91
C ALA A 51 -14.81 14.34 -4.07
N ILE A 52 -15.17 14.71 -5.29
CA ILE A 52 -14.31 14.54 -6.47
C ILE A 52 -13.00 15.31 -6.32
N GLU A 53 -13.03 16.54 -5.80
CA GLU A 53 -11.82 17.35 -5.55
C GLU A 53 -10.91 16.72 -4.49
N LEU A 54 -11.47 16.27 -3.37
CA LEU A 54 -10.72 15.55 -2.34
C LEU A 54 -10.07 14.27 -2.90
N THR A 55 -10.81 13.50 -3.72
CA THR A 55 -10.23 12.32 -4.41
C THR A 55 -9.12 12.73 -5.37
N ARG A 56 -9.24 13.88 -6.05
CA ARG A 56 -8.21 14.41 -6.95
C ARG A 56 -6.95 14.88 -6.21
N GLU A 57 -7.09 15.43 -5.01
CA GLU A 57 -5.95 15.81 -4.17
C GLU A 57 -5.19 14.58 -3.64
N LEU A 58 -5.88 13.46 -3.41
CA LEU A 58 -5.28 12.16 -3.07
C LEU A 58 -4.79 11.37 -4.28
N GLY A 59 -5.42 11.56 -5.43
CA GLY A 59 -4.89 11.11 -6.70
C GLY A 59 -3.53 11.75 -6.85
N ASP A 60 -2.49 10.93 -6.87
CA ASP A 60 -1.18 11.45 -7.17
C ASP A 60 -1.28 12.18 -8.53
N PRO A 61 -0.85 13.45 -8.66
CA PRO A 61 -0.86 14.13 -9.94
C PRO A 61 -0.06 13.37 -11.03
N GLY A 62 0.73 12.35 -10.66
CA GLY A 62 1.27 11.32 -11.54
C GLY A 62 0.96 9.86 -11.16
N SER A 63 -0.12 9.59 -10.41
CA SER A 63 -0.91 8.35 -10.63
C SER A 63 -1.77 8.62 -11.85
N THR A 64 -1.06 8.92 -12.93
CA THR A 64 -1.44 9.05 -14.32
C THR A 64 -1.71 7.65 -14.82
N SER A 65 -2.65 7.03 -14.15
CA SER A 65 -3.42 5.98 -14.74
C SER A 65 -4.04 6.45 -16.10
N ASN A 66 -3.88 7.71 -16.58
CA ASN A 66 -4.09 8.11 -17.97
C ASN A 66 -2.97 8.98 -18.59
N ALA A 67 -2.41 8.49 -19.72
CA ALA A 67 -1.91 9.31 -20.83
C ALA A 67 -3.07 10.10 -21.44
N LYS A 68 -3.22 11.30 -20.88
CA LYS A 68 -4.15 12.42 -21.12
C LYS A 68 -4.61 12.80 -19.72
N SER A 69 -4.02 13.87 -19.18
CA SER A 69 -4.61 14.74 -18.17
C SER A 69 -6.08 14.41 -17.88
N SER A 70 -6.36 13.43 -17.02
CA SER A 70 -7.69 13.27 -16.46
C SER A 70 -7.71 14.19 -15.27
N THR A 71 -7.76 15.48 -15.57
CA THR A 71 -8.74 16.30 -14.89
C THR A 71 -10.05 15.53 -14.94
N TRP A 72 -10.35 14.71 -13.92
CA TRP A 72 -11.66 14.09 -13.78
C TRP A 72 -12.66 15.21 -13.95
N ARG A 73 -13.38 15.22 -15.07
CA ARG A 73 -14.44 16.20 -15.20
C ARG A 73 -15.49 15.77 -14.19
N ILE A 74 -16.13 16.75 -13.54
CA ILE A 74 -17.23 16.51 -12.59
C ILE A 74 -18.28 15.53 -13.18
N ASN A 75 -18.34 15.45 -14.51
CA ASN A 75 -19.24 14.63 -15.31
C ASN A 75 -18.82 13.16 -15.53
N GLU A 76 -17.65 12.69 -15.06
CA GLU A 76 -17.18 11.29 -15.31
C GLU A 76 -17.49 10.33 -14.15
N VAL A 77 -17.77 10.85 -12.95
CA VAL A 77 -18.17 10.07 -11.78
C VAL A 77 -19.66 10.25 -11.58
N ASP A 78 -20.47 9.29 -12.01
CA ASP A 78 -21.93 9.40 -12.04
C ASP A 78 -22.60 8.97 -10.73
N SER A 79 -21.90 8.23 -9.87
CA SER A 79 -22.43 7.77 -8.58
C SER A 79 -21.38 7.73 -7.47
N LEU A 80 -21.86 7.79 -6.22
CA LEU A 80 -21.03 7.67 -5.02
C LEU A 80 -20.36 6.29 -4.94
N ASP A 81 -21.08 5.22 -5.31
CA ASP A 81 -20.57 3.85 -5.32
C ASP A 81 -19.39 3.70 -6.28
N GLN A 82 -19.45 4.33 -7.45
CA GLN A 82 -18.33 4.35 -8.39
C GLN A 82 -17.11 5.03 -7.76
N LEU A 83 -17.28 6.19 -7.10
CA LEU A 83 -16.16 6.89 -6.46
C LEU A 83 -15.55 6.09 -5.29
N VAL A 84 -16.38 5.38 -4.52
CA VAL A 84 -15.90 4.51 -3.43
C VAL A 84 -15.15 3.30 -3.97
N LYS A 85 -15.64 2.65 -5.03
CA LYS A 85 -14.96 1.50 -5.66
C LYS A 85 -13.62 1.87 -6.30
N MET A 86 -13.52 3.06 -6.87
CA MET A 86 -12.28 3.58 -7.43
C MET A 86 -11.24 3.93 -6.37
N ARG A 87 -11.62 3.92 -5.09
CA ARG A 87 -10.71 4.28 -4.02
C ARG A 87 -9.78 3.10 -3.74
N GLU A 88 -8.48 3.37 -3.79
CA GLU A 88 -7.46 2.42 -3.32
C GLU A 88 -7.54 2.36 -1.79
N THR A 89 -8.47 1.55 -1.29
CA THR A 89 -8.71 1.31 0.14
C THR A 89 -8.51 -0.15 0.44
N HIS A 90 -7.65 -0.43 1.40
CA HIS A 90 -7.49 -1.81 1.85
C HIS A 90 -8.56 -2.19 2.87
N ASP A 91 -9.01 -1.25 3.72
CA ASP A 91 -10.02 -1.49 4.77
C ASP A 91 -11.39 -0.92 4.39
N LEU A 92 -12.23 -1.77 3.79
CA LEU A 92 -13.60 -1.39 3.43
C LEU A 92 -14.46 -1.03 4.64
N SER A 93 -14.13 -1.45 5.86
CA SER A 93 -14.96 -1.15 7.04
C SER A 93 -15.04 0.35 7.33
N THR A 94 -14.01 1.12 6.94
CA THR A 94 -14.01 2.59 7.06
C THR A 94 -14.98 3.25 6.08
N TRP A 95 -15.13 2.66 4.89
CA TRP A 95 -15.89 3.24 3.78
C TRP A 95 -17.30 2.67 3.67
N SER A 96 -17.55 1.51 4.27
CA SER A 96 -18.85 0.82 4.25
C SER A 96 -19.96 1.60 4.95
N ILE A 97 -19.65 2.65 5.72
CA ILE A 97 -20.62 3.55 6.36
C ILE A 97 -21.04 4.73 5.47
N VAL A 98 -20.34 4.98 4.35
CA VAL A 98 -20.59 6.13 3.48
C VAL A 98 -21.88 5.89 2.68
N ARG A 99 -22.86 6.78 2.85
CA ARG A 99 -24.17 6.77 2.19
C ARG A 99 -24.47 8.06 1.43
N SER A 100 -23.67 9.11 1.63
CA SER A 100 -23.79 10.39 0.94
C SER A 100 -22.43 10.99 0.59
N TRP A 101 -22.41 11.92 -0.39
CA TRP A 101 -21.21 12.66 -0.77
C TRP A 101 -20.60 13.45 0.39
N ARG A 102 -21.43 13.97 1.30
CA ARG A 102 -20.96 14.66 2.50
C ARG A 102 -20.26 13.70 3.45
N GLN A 103 -20.82 12.52 3.68
CA GLN A 103 -20.18 11.50 4.51
C GLN A 103 -18.84 11.06 3.92
N TYR A 104 -18.77 10.92 2.58
CA TYR A 104 -17.50 10.66 1.90
C TYR A 104 -16.45 11.71 2.24
N ALA A 105 -16.78 12.99 2.08
CA ALA A 105 -15.87 14.10 2.38
C ALA A 105 -15.47 14.12 3.86
N GLN A 106 -16.41 13.83 4.78
CA GLN A 106 -16.15 13.76 6.22
C GLN A 106 -15.18 12.64 6.58
N VAL A 107 -15.41 11.41 6.11
CA VAL A 107 -14.53 10.26 6.37
C VAL A 107 -13.15 10.53 5.74
N HIS A 108 -13.11 11.08 4.54
CA HIS A 108 -11.86 11.47 3.88
C HIS A 108 -11.05 12.46 4.74
N ILE A 109 -11.66 13.58 5.14
CA ILE A 109 -11.01 14.60 5.95
C ILE A 109 -10.60 14.04 7.32
N ALA A 110 -11.41 13.16 7.92
CA ALA A 110 -11.09 12.52 9.18
C ALA A 110 -9.85 11.61 9.07
N THR A 111 -9.76 10.80 8.01
CA THR A 111 -8.60 9.96 7.70
C THR A 111 -7.36 10.81 7.46
N GLU A 112 -7.44 11.85 6.63
CA GLU A 112 -6.32 12.79 6.39
C GLU A 112 -5.84 13.48 7.67
N ARG A 113 -6.76 13.89 8.54
CA ARG A 113 -6.40 14.46 9.84
C ARG A 113 -5.69 13.44 10.72
N ASN A 114 -6.17 12.19 10.75
CA ASN A 114 -5.57 11.12 11.52
C ASN A 114 -4.12 10.85 11.08
N TRP A 115 -3.84 10.88 9.78
CA TRP A 115 -2.47 10.80 9.25
C TRP A 115 -1.56 11.94 9.71
N LEU A 116 -2.11 13.13 9.96
CA LEU A 116 -1.30 14.30 10.31
C LEU A 116 -1.10 14.46 11.81
N THR A 117 -1.75 13.64 12.65
CA THR A 117 -1.57 13.72 14.11
C THR A 117 -0.22 13.13 14.53
N GLY A 118 0.30 13.62 15.65
CA GLY A 118 1.47 13.00 16.30
C GLY A 118 1.19 11.59 16.80
N GLU A 119 -0.06 11.26 17.08
CA GLU A 119 -0.49 9.95 17.58
C GLU A 119 -1.70 9.51 16.74
N PRO A 120 -1.48 8.91 15.55
CA PRO A 120 -2.55 8.39 14.72
C PRO A 120 -3.21 7.20 15.42
N ARG A 121 -4.53 7.09 15.29
CA ARG A 121 -5.22 5.83 15.61
C ARG A 121 -5.02 4.89 14.44
N VAL A 122 -4.36 3.76 14.69
CA VAL A 122 -4.11 2.74 13.67
C VAL A 122 -4.81 1.45 14.03
N LYS A 123 -5.21 0.70 13.00
CA LYS A 123 -5.69 -0.67 13.13
C LYS A 123 -4.84 -1.54 12.24
N THR A 124 -4.14 -2.50 12.83
CA THR A 124 -3.36 -3.45 12.06
C THR A 124 -4.08 -4.78 11.93
N THR A 125 -4.01 -5.38 10.74
CA THR A 125 -4.62 -6.67 10.42
C THR A 125 -3.66 -7.49 9.57
N LEU A 126 -3.67 -8.81 9.75
CA LEU A 126 -2.89 -9.73 8.93
C LEU A 126 -3.85 -10.53 8.06
N LEU A 127 -3.65 -10.45 6.74
CA LEU A 127 -4.43 -11.22 5.78
C LEU A 127 -3.92 -12.67 5.77
N PRO A 128 -4.82 -13.66 5.91
CA PRO A 128 -4.44 -15.06 5.76
C PRO A 128 -4.04 -15.30 4.30
N THR A 129 -2.82 -15.80 4.10
CA THR A 129 -2.32 -16.21 2.77
C THR A 129 -2.28 -17.73 2.60
N ASP A 130 -2.63 -18.48 3.65
CA ASP A 130 -2.70 -19.93 3.63
C ASP A 130 -4.09 -20.39 3.12
N PRO A 131 -4.17 -21.43 2.28
CA PRO A 131 -5.46 -22.03 1.91
C PRO A 131 -6.17 -22.54 3.17
N PRO A 132 -7.52 -22.47 3.24
CA PRO A 132 -8.28 -22.97 4.37
C PRO A 132 -8.04 -24.47 4.56
N GLY A 133 -7.48 -24.85 5.71
CA GLY A 133 -7.15 -26.23 6.09
C GLY A 133 -6.24 -26.29 7.33
N PRO A 134 -5.97 -27.49 7.88
CA PRO A 134 -4.92 -27.64 8.88
C PRO A 134 -3.60 -27.11 8.30
N PRO A 135 -2.72 -26.51 9.13
CA PRO A 135 -1.46 -25.95 8.67
C PRO A 135 -0.71 -27.00 7.87
N SER A 136 -0.59 -26.76 6.57
CA SER A 136 0.16 -27.64 5.69
C SER A 136 1.63 -27.61 6.15
N PRO A 137 2.35 -28.74 6.19
CA PRO A 137 3.80 -28.73 6.41
C PRO A 137 4.57 -28.00 5.29
N ILE A 138 3.86 -27.59 4.23
CA ILE A 138 4.37 -26.77 3.14
C ILE A 138 4.30 -25.30 3.55
N ASN A 139 5.45 -24.72 3.93
CA ASN A 139 5.59 -23.28 4.10
C ASN A 139 5.43 -22.59 2.74
N CYS A 140 4.37 -21.80 2.58
CA CYS A 140 4.21 -20.91 1.44
C CYS A 140 4.83 -19.54 1.79
N HIS A 141 5.98 -19.23 1.21
CA HIS A 141 6.63 -17.92 1.42
C HIS A 141 6.18 -16.94 0.34
N LEU A 142 5.40 -15.93 0.73
CA LEU A 142 5.01 -14.82 -0.13
C LEU A 142 6.26 -14.00 -0.50
N TRP A 143 6.42 -13.77 -1.80
CA TRP A 143 7.49 -12.96 -2.37
C TRP A 143 6.97 -11.58 -2.80
N ARG A 144 6.27 -11.47 -3.92
CA ARG A 144 5.66 -10.20 -4.38
C ARG A 144 4.14 -10.28 -4.26
N PHE A 145 3.50 -9.14 -4.09
CA PHE A 145 2.04 -9.06 -4.23
C PHE A 145 1.61 -7.75 -4.87
N ARG A 146 0.46 -7.77 -5.55
CA ARG A 146 -0.19 -6.60 -6.13
C ARG A 146 -1.70 -6.69 -5.86
N PRO A 147 -2.30 -5.69 -5.18
CA PRO A 147 -3.73 -5.65 -4.94
C PRO A 147 -4.51 -5.14 -6.17
N ASP A 148 -5.75 -5.59 -6.31
CA ASP A 148 -6.81 -4.96 -7.09
C ASP A 148 -7.92 -4.53 -6.11
N PHE A 149 -7.99 -3.23 -5.80
CA PHE A 149 -8.94 -2.71 -4.81
C PHE A 149 -10.37 -2.61 -5.34
N GLU A 150 -10.55 -2.53 -6.66
CA GLU A 150 -11.86 -2.49 -7.29
C GLU A 150 -12.50 -3.87 -7.26
N GLU A 151 -11.73 -4.90 -7.62
CA GLU A 151 -12.17 -6.29 -7.66
C GLU A 151 -11.98 -7.05 -6.34
N ARG A 152 -11.36 -6.40 -5.35
CA ARG A 152 -11.13 -6.93 -4.00
C ARG A 152 -10.33 -8.24 -3.95
N TYR A 153 -9.20 -8.30 -4.67
CA TYR A 153 -8.26 -9.42 -4.55
C TYR A 153 -6.80 -8.97 -4.53
N VAL A 154 -5.92 -9.91 -4.19
CA VAL A 154 -4.47 -9.75 -4.27
C VAL A 154 -3.91 -10.87 -5.12
N ILE A 155 -3.08 -10.52 -6.10
CA ILE A 155 -2.25 -11.47 -6.84
C ILE A 155 -0.89 -11.50 -6.15
N SER A 156 -0.36 -12.69 -5.86
CA SER A 156 0.95 -12.84 -5.25
C SER A 156 1.77 -13.93 -5.89
N THR A 157 3.10 -13.76 -5.86
CA THR A 157 4.04 -14.85 -6.13
C THR A 157 4.49 -15.43 -4.81
N SER A 158 4.54 -16.76 -4.73
CA SER A 158 4.95 -17.48 -3.53
C SER A 158 5.91 -18.61 -3.87
N ILE A 159 6.47 -19.20 -2.83
CA ILE A 159 7.34 -20.37 -2.91
C ILE A 159 6.73 -21.46 -2.08
N THR A 160 6.60 -22.62 -2.70
CA THR A 160 6.12 -23.84 -2.08
C THR A 160 7.34 -24.69 -1.77
N LEU A 161 7.51 -25.09 -0.51
CA LEU A 161 8.54 -26.04 -0.08
C LEU A 161 7.92 -27.42 0.21
N PRO A 162 7.79 -28.34 -0.77
CA PRO A 162 7.59 -29.75 -0.46
C PRO A 162 8.86 -30.55 -0.81
N GLY A 163 9.47 -31.18 0.21
CA GLY A 163 10.27 -32.40 0.06
C GLY A 163 11.37 -32.42 -1.01
N HIS A 164 12.13 -31.34 -1.19
CA HIS A 164 13.34 -31.20 -2.05
C HIS A 164 13.19 -30.58 -3.45
N HIS A 165 12.03 -30.02 -3.84
CA HIS A 165 11.93 -29.20 -5.06
C HIS A 165 11.34 -27.80 -4.79
N LEU A 166 12.11 -26.75 -5.09
CA LEU A 166 11.66 -25.36 -5.04
C LEU A 166 10.68 -25.09 -6.18
N ALA A 167 9.38 -25.12 -5.92
CA ALA A 167 8.35 -24.69 -6.87
C ALA A 167 7.85 -23.30 -6.48
N GLY A 168 7.63 -22.44 -7.48
CA GLY A 168 6.94 -21.16 -7.28
C GLY A 168 5.44 -21.31 -7.54
N ALA A 169 4.61 -20.44 -6.99
CA ALA A 169 3.21 -20.36 -7.38
C ALA A 169 2.78 -18.90 -7.57
N ILE A 170 1.78 -18.70 -8.44
CA ILE A 170 1.03 -17.45 -8.53
C ILE A 170 -0.34 -17.72 -7.92
N THR A 171 -0.68 -17.02 -6.84
CA THR A 171 -1.94 -17.17 -6.13
C THR A 171 -2.77 -15.89 -6.23
N ILE A 172 -4.09 -16.06 -6.27
CA ILE A 172 -5.06 -14.97 -6.23
C ILE A 172 -5.94 -15.20 -5.01
N VAL A 173 -5.95 -14.23 -4.10
CA VAL A 173 -6.62 -14.32 -2.81
C VAL A 173 -7.59 -13.15 -2.66
N ASP A 174 -8.79 -13.40 -2.15
CA ASP A 174 -9.78 -12.38 -1.82
C ASP A 174 -9.24 -11.45 -0.73
N LEU A 175 -9.25 -10.15 -0.98
CA LEU A 175 -8.64 -9.14 -0.11
C LEU A 175 -9.41 -8.96 1.21
N ASP A 176 -10.72 -9.25 1.21
CA ASP A 176 -11.59 -9.05 2.36
C ASP A 176 -11.63 -10.26 3.30
N THR A 177 -11.58 -11.46 2.72
CA THR A 177 -11.75 -12.74 3.44
C THR A 177 -10.48 -13.55 3.56
N GLY A 178 -9.46 -13.27 2.74
CA GLY A 178 -8.24 -14.08 2.63
C GLY A 178 -8.47 -15.45 1.99
N VAL A 179 -9.61 -15.68 1.34
CA VAL A 179 -9.93 -16.95 0.67
C VAL A 179 -9.15 -17.06 -0.65
N LEU A 180 -8.50 -18.20 -0.88
CA LEU A 180 -7.87 -18.50 -2.17
C LEU A 180 -8.92 -18.60 -3.29
N LEU A 181 -8.85 -17.69 -4.27
CA LEU A 181 -9.73 -17.66 -5.43
C LEU A 181 -9.20 -18.50 -6.58
N SER A 182 -7.88 -18.48 -6.79
CA SER A 182 -7.22 -19.14 -7.92
C SER A 182 -5.72 -19.36 -7.67
N SER A 183 -5.11 -20.34 -8.32
CA SER A 183 -3.66 -20.59 -8.23
C SER A 183 -3.11 -21.24 -9.49
N VAL A 184 -1.86 -20.96 -9.83
CA VAL A 184 -1.07 -21.62 -10.88
C VAL A 184 0.31 -21.94 -10.33
N GLU A 185 0.73 -23.20 -10.48
CA GLU A 185 2.11 -23.60 -10.21
C GLU A 185 3.03 -23.07 -11.31
N THR A 186 4.22 -22.63 -10.89
CA THR A 186 5.26 -22.10 -11.76
C THR A 186 6.59 -22.78 -11.45
N HIS A 187 7.40 -23.00 -12.47
CA HIS A 187 8.70 -23.68 -12.31
C HIS A 187 9.77 -22.81 -11.63
N PHE A 188 9.55 -21.50 -11.47
CA PHE A 188 10.55 -20.59 -10.94
C PHE A 188 10.07 -19.92 -9.65
N PRO A 189 10.76 -20.12 -8.52
CA PRO A 189 10.50 -19.36 -7.30
C PRO A 189 10.94 -17.88 -7.48
N TYR A 190 10.51 -17.00 -6.58
CA TYR A 190 11.01 -15.60 -6.50
C TYR A 190 10.73 -14.69 -7.72
N GLN A 191 9.66 -14.93 -8.47
CA GLN A 191 9.35 -14.11 -9.65
C GLN A 191 8.94 -12.69 -9.27
N HIS A 192 9.55 -11.69 -9.94
CA HIS A 192 9.02 -10.32 -9.95
C HIS A 192 7.64 -10.34 -10.59
N LEU A 193 6.72 -9.54 -10.04
CA LEU A 193 5.32 -9.49 -10.42
C LEU A 193 4.89 -8.03 -10.55
N GLU A 194 4.39 -7.68 -11.71
CA GLU A 194 3.70 -6.43 -11.98
C GLU A 194 2.27 -6.73 -12.39
N TYR A 195 1.29 -6.03 -11.82
CA TYR A 195 -0.12 -6.17 -12.16
C TYR A 195 -0.72 -4.78 -12.28
N ASP A 196 -1.55 -4.60 -13.30
CA ASP A 196 -2.30 -3.38 -13.52
C ASP A 196 -3.80 -3.68 -13.55
N ALA A 197 -4.53 -3.02 -12.66
CA ALA A 197 -5.97 -3.21 -12.47
C ALA A 197 -6.82 -2.74 -13.67
N ARG A 198 -6.31 -1.86 -14.54
CA ARG A 198 -7.05 -1.37 -15.71
C ARG A 198 -7.01 -2.36 -16.85
N GLY A 199 -5.83 -2.90 -17.11
CA GLY A 199 -5.65 -3.97 -18.09
C GLY A 199 -6.21 -5.30 -17.63
N LYS A 200 -6.49 -5.44 -16.31
CA LYS A 200 -6.71 -6.72 -15.63
C LYS A 200 -5.68 -7.73 -16.12
N ALA A 201 -4.41 -7.34 -16.06
CA ALA A 201 -3.29 -8.06 -16.64
C ALA A 201 -2.07 -7.97 -15.73
N PHE A 202 -1.29 -9.06 -15.69
CA PHE A 202 -0.01 -9.08 -14.99
C PHE A 202 1.12 -9.60 -15.87
N VAL A 203 2.33 -9.22 -15.49
CA VAL A 203 3.59 -9.67 -16.08
C VAL A 203 4.45 -10.30 -15.01
N VAL A 204 5.04 -11.46 -15.32
CA VAL A 204 5.96 -12.18 -14.44
C VAL A 204 7.23 -12.59 -15.19
N SER A 205 8.34 -12.64 -14.47
CA SER A 205 9.62 -13.13 -15.02
C SER A 205 9.62 -14.66 -15.14
N THR A 206 10.25 -15.20 -16.19
CA THR A 206 10.43 -16.65 -16.35
C THR A 206 11.71 -17.18 -15.70
N GLY A 207 12.39 -16.42 -14.82
CA GLY A 207 13.67 -16.85 -14.22
C GLY A 207 14.86 -16.85 -15.20
N GLY A 208 14.70 -16.24 -16.37
CA GLY A 208 15.72 -16.02 -17.40
C GLY A 208 15.42 -14.72 -18.16
N ASP A 209 15.71 -14.66 -19.46
CA ASP A 209 15.59 -13.43 -20.26
C ASP A 209 14.17 -13.17 -20.80
N GLY A 210 13.21 -14.01 -20.41
CA GLY A 210 11.81 -13.94 -20.86
C GLY A 210 10.87 -13.34 -19.83
N LEU A 211 9.83 -12.66 -20.32
CA LEU A 211 8.68 -12.21 -19.53
C LEU A 211 7.40 -12.86 -20.06
N GLN A 212 6.50 -13.28 -19.16
CA GLN A 212 5.17 -13.78 -19.53
C GLN A 212 4.10 -12.74 -19.24
N VAL A 213 3.19 -12.56 -20.19
CA VAL A 213 2.03 -11.67 -20.06
C VAL A 213 0.78 -12.52 -19.86
N TRP A 214 0.01 -12.18 -18.83
CA TRP A 214 -1.22 -12.86 -18.46
C TRP A 214 -2.36 -11.85 -18.43
N ARG A 215 -3.51 -12.21 -19.02
CA ARG A 215 -4.71 -11.36 -19.08
C ARG A 215 -5.90 -12.05 -18.48
N ARG A 216 -6.78 -11.29 -17.83
CA ARG A 216 -8.04 -11.81 -17.27
C ARG A 216 -8.92 -12.34 -18.40
N THR A 217 -9.53 -13.50 -18.18
CA THR A 217 -10.48 -14.12 -19.10
C THR A 217 -11.85 -14.26 -18.44
N GLN A 218 -12.90 -14.37 -19.26
CA GLN A 218 -14.23 -14.66 -18.74
C GLN A 218 -14.30 -16.10 -18.18
N PRO A 219 -15.02 -16.32 -17.08
CA PRO A 219 -15.28 -17.68 -16.60
C PRO A 219 -16.07 -18.45 -17.67
N GLY A 220 -15.55 -19.61 -18.09
CA GLY A 220 -16.16 -20.47 -19.11
C GLY A 220 -15.48 -20.50 -20.49
N GLY A 221 -14.36 -19.79 -20.66
CA GLY A 221 -13.50 -19.93 -21.85
C GLY A 221 -12.89 -21.34 -21.92
N THR A 222 -13.54 -22.21 -22.70
CA THR A 222 -12.97 -23.49 -23.13
C THR A 222 -11.95 -23.19 -24.22
N ASP A 223 -10.67 -23.30 -23.88
CA ASP A 223 -9.62 -23.93 -24.70
C ASP A 223 -8.22 -23.42 -24.36
N ALA A 224 -7.27 -24.35 -24.48
CA ALA A 224 -5.82 -24.20 -24.42
C ALA A 224 -5.14 -24.27 -23.05
N THR A 225 -4.34 -25.33 -22.92
CA THR A 225 -3.17 -25.51 -22.05
C THR A 225 -2.61 -24.19 -21.48
N GLY A 226 -2.74 -23.97 -20.18
CA GLY A 226 -2.19 -22.79 -19.49
C GLY A 226 -3.21 -21.85 -18.83
N ALA A 227 -4.49 -22.20 -18.76
CA ALA A 227 -5.48 -21.45 -17.98
C ALA A 227 -5.34 -21.68 -16.45
N PHE A 228 -5.59 -20.66 -15.65
CA PHE A 228 -5.77 -20.82 -14.19
C PHE A 228 -6.92 -21.79 -13.92
N GLN A 229 -6.63 -22.94 -13.31
CA GLN A 229 -7.64 -23.86 -12.85
C GLN A 229 -8.08 -23.43 -11.45
N THR A 230 -9.39 -23.36 -11.21
CA THR A 230 -9.90 -23.40 -9.83
C THR A 230 -9.25 -24.57 -9.11
N PRO A 231 -8.81 -24.41 -7.85
CA PRO A 231 -8.28 -25.52 -7.09
C PRO A 231 -9.30 -26.66 -7.13
N ALA A 232 -8.95 -27.79 -7.74
CA ALA A 232 -9.64 -29.02 -7.39
C ALA A 232 -9.47 -29.18 -5.86
N PRO A 233 -10.51 -29.60 -5.12
CA PRO A 233 -10.37 -29.82 -3.68
C PRO A 233 -9.14 -30.71 -3.46
N HIS A 234 -8.15 -30.18 -2.74
CA HIS A 234 -6.83 -30.80 -2.61
C HIS A 234 -6.98 -32.27 -2.19
N ARG A 235 -6.71 -33.21 -3.11
CA ARG A 235 -6.37 -34.59 -2.74
C ARG A 235 -4.88 -34.61 -2.41
N PHE A 236 -4.52 -34.24 -1.17
CA PHE A 236 -3.28 -34.73 -0.59
C PHE A 236 -3.52 -36.21 -0.25
N GLY A 237 -3.19 -37.09 -1.19
CA GLY A 237 -3.19 -38.52 -0.93
C GLY A 237 -2.03 -38.88 -0.02
N LEU A 238 -2.28 -39.00 1.29
CA LEU A 238 -1.59 -40.01 2.08
C LEU A 238 -2.32 -41.35 1.88
N SER A 239 -1.53 -42.41 1.86
CA SER A 239 -1.89 -43.82 1.62
C SER A 239 -3.31 -44.25 2.08
N PRO A 240 -4.01 -45.16 1.37
CA PRO A 240 -5.41 -45.56 1.64
C PRO A 240 -5.72 -46.16 3.02
N ASN A 241 -4.74 -46.24 3.93
CA ASN A 241 -4.88 -46.91 5.22
C ASN A 241 -5.08 -45.97 6.42
N SER A 242 -5.12 -44.65 6.25
CA SER A 242 -5.49 -43.72 7.33
C SER A 242 -6.94 -43.26 7.14
N GLY A 243 -7.88 -43.98 7.77
CA GLY A 243 -9.32 -43.74 7.69
C GLY A 243 -9.78 -42.42 8.33
N LEU A 244 -9.45 -41.29 7.71
CA LEU A 244 -10.09 -40.01 7.94
C LEU A 244 -10.40 -39.34 6.58
N VAL A 245 -11.68 -39.35 6.23
CA VAL A 245 -12.25 -38.48 5.20
C VAL A 245 -12.55 -37.15 5.88
N THR A 246 -11.89 -36.07 5.47
CA THR A 246 -12.33 -34.70 5.78
C THR A 246 -12.75 -34.01 4.49
N GLU A 247 -14.06 -33.82 4.38
CA GLU A 247 -14.72 -33.02 3.37
C GLU A 247 -14.50 -31.52 3.60
N VAL A 248 -14.18 -30.82 2.51
CA VAL A 248 -14.66 -29.49 2.10
C VAL A 248 -14.13 -28.27 2.88
N GLY A 249 -13.05 -27.66 2.36
CA GLY A 249 -12.92 -26.20 2.40
C GLY A 249 -14.01 -25.54 1.53
N PRO A 250 -14.44 -24.31 1.81
CA PRO A 250 -15.55 -23.68 1.10
C PRO A 250 -15.27 -23.67 -0.40
N LYS A 251 -16.19 -24.22 -1.21
CA LYS A 251 -16.17 -24.03 -2.67
C LYS A 251 -16.14 -22.52 -2.91
N CYS A 252 -15.17 -22.06 -3.70
CA CYS A 252 -15.18 -20.70 -4.22
C CYS A 252 -16.56 -20.49 -4.88
N PRO A 253 -17.35 -19.49 -4.47
CA PRO A 253 -18.62 -19.17 -5.12
C PRO A 253 -18.37 -19.01 -6.62
N SER A 254 -19.16 -19.68 -7.47
CA SER A 254 -18.94 -19.68 -8.93
C SER A 254 -19.00 -18.28 -9.55
N ASP A 255 -19.64 -17.34 -8.86
CA ASP A 255 -19.75 -15.92 -9.18
C ASP A 255 -18.49 -15.09 -8.83
N ARG A 256 -17.52 -15.64 -8.10
CA ARG A 256 -16.25 -14.98 -7.73
C ARG A 256 -15.00 -15.65 -8.32
N GLN A 257 -15.16 -16.57 -9.26
CA GLN A 257 -14.02 -17.21 -9.91
C GLN A 257 -13.24 -16.22 -10.78
N ILE A 258 -11.92 -16.14 -10.54
CA ILE A 258 -11.02 -15.26 -11.30
C ILE A 258 -10.05 -16.12 -12.10
N CYS A 259 -10.06 -15.92 -13.42
CA CYS A 259 -9.22 -16.64 -14.36
C CYS A 259 -8.34 -15.68 -15.13
N PHE A 260 -7.08 -16.07 -15.30
CA PHE A 260 -6.16 -15.43 -16.23
C PHE A 260 -5.68 -16.47 -17.25
N GLN A 261 -5.25 -16.01 -18.41
CA GLN A 261 -4.62 -16.82 -19.44
C GLN A 261 -3.33 -16.16 -19.88
N ARG A 262 -2.28 -16.97 -20.06
CA ARG A 262 -1.03 -16.50 -20.66
C ARG A 262 -1.28 -16.20 -22.14
N THR A 263 -1.02 -14.97 -22.54
CA THR A 263 -1.30 -14.46 -23.89
C THR A 263 -0.03 -14.29 -24.71
N ASP A 264 1.06 -13.81 -24.09
CA ASP A 264 2.32 -13.53 -24.77
C ASP A 264 3.53 -14.00 -23.94
N ILE A 265 4.63 -14.28 -24.64
CA ILE A 265 5.98 -14.44 -24.07
C ILE A 265 6.87 -13.42 -24.78
N LEU A 266 7.45 -12.50 -24.03
CA LEU A 266 8.25 -11.41 -24.57
C LEU A 266 9.71 -11.85 -24.66
N PRO A 267 10.29 -11.95 -25.87
CA PRO A 267 11.69 -12.28 -26.03
C PRO A 267 12.56 -11.06 -25.76
N HIS A 268 13.66 -11.26 -25.03
CA HIS A 268 14.75 -10.28 -24.92
C HIS A 268 16.05 -10.96 -25.32
N ASP A 269 16.89 -10.23 -26.03
CA ASP A 269 18.20 -10.67 -26.50
C ASP A 269 19.30 -10.47 -25.44
N LYS A 270 18.99 -9.72 -24.38
CA LYS A 270 19.86 -9.44 -23.23
C LYS A 270 19.17 -9.81 -21.93
N ARG A 271 19.96 -9.94 -20.86
CA ARG A 271 19.43 -10.32 -19.55
C ARG A 271 18.42 -9.29 -19.05
N VAL A 272 17.22 -9.76 -18.72
CA VAL A 272 16.20 -8.92 -18.08
C VAL A 272 16.53 -8.78 -16.60
N ARG A 273 16.74 -7.54 -16.16
CA ARG A 273 17.07 -7.22 -14.78
C ARG A 273 15.84 -6.75 -13.98
N GLY A 274 14.88 -6.12 -14.64
CA GLY A 274 13.56 -5.84 -14.07
C GLY A 274 12.62 -5.16 -15.04
N PHE A 275 11.39 -4.91 -14.60
CA PHE A 275 10.33 -4.33 -15.42
C PHE A 275 9.29 -3.62 -14.56
N HIS A 276 8.60 -2.66 -15.16
CA HIS A 276 7.48 -1.96 -14.55
C HIS A 276 6.32 -1.91 -15.55
N LEU A 277 5.13 -2.32 -15.12
CA LEU A 277 3.91 -2.30 -15.95
C LEU A 277 3.08 -1.08 -15.57
N ARG A 278 2.66 -0.35 -16.60
CA ARG A 278 1.62 0.66 -16.48
C ARG A 278 0.76 0.57 -17.71
N TRP A 279 -0.41 -0.04 -17.57
CA TRP A 279 -1.16 -0.54 -18.71
C TRP A 279 -1.48 0.56 -19.73
N PRO A 280 -1.30 0.31 -21.05
CA PRO A 280 -0.81 -0.94 -21.67
C PRO A 280 0.72 -1.01 -21.86
N ILE A 281 1.49 -0.05 -21.34
CA ILE A 281 2.92 0.08 -21.58
C ILE A 281 3.74 -0.66 -20.52
N LEU A 282 4.59 -1.58 -20.98
CA LEU A 282 5.58 -2.26 -20.16
C LEU A 282 6.97 -1.73 -20.49
N CYS A 283 7.63 -1.15 -19.49
CA CYS A 283 9.06 -0.83 -19.59
C CYS A 283 9.87 -1.96 -18.97
N VAL A 284 10.97 -2.35 -19.63
CA VAL A 284 11.88 -3.42 -19.21
C VAL A 284 13.30 -2.87 -19.23
N VAL A 285 14.13 -3.32 -18.28
CA VAL A 285 15.53 -2.90 -18.18
C VAL A 285 16.47 -4.11 -18.16
N SER A 286 17.59 -3.98 -18.85
CA SER A 286 18.76 -4.83 -18.75
C SER A 286 19.89 -4.09 -18.04
N ASP A 287 20.74 -4.84 -17.34
CA ASP A 287 21.99 -4.30 -16.82
C ASP A 287 23.08 -4.16 -17.91
N GLU A 288 22.83 -4.66 -19.12
CA GLU A 288 23.73 -4.56 -20.28
C GLU A 288 23.50 -3.29 -21.14
N GLY A 289 23.00 -2.21 -20.53
CA GLY A 289 22.88 -0.89 -21.19
C GLY A 289 21.69 -0.75 -22.14
N ILE A 290 20.67 -1.60 -22.00
CA ILE A 290 19.48 -1.60 -22.85
C ILE A 290 18.19 -1.52 -22.02
N GLY A 291 17.24 -0.71 -22.48
CA GLY A 291 15.84 -0.74 -22.05
C GLY A 291 14.90 -1.07 -23.20
N TRP A 292 13.75 -1.66 -22.92
CA TRP A 292 12.71 -1.93 -23.91
C TRP A 292 11.37 -1.36 -23.47
N ILE A 293 10.59 -0.90 -24.45
CA ILE A 293 9.23 -0.41 -24.25
C ILE A 293 8.28 -1.24 -25.11
N TRP A 294 7.37 -1.95 -24.46
CA TRP A 294 6.37 -2.78 -25.11
C TRP A 294 4.98 -2.17 -24.95
N ASN A 295 4.13 -2.32 -25.97
CA ASN A 295 2.68 -2.15 -25.86
C ASN A 295 2.04 -3.54 -25.73
N LEU A 296 1.21 -3.73 -24.70
CA LEU A 296 0.54 -4.98 -24.38
C LEU A 296 -0.98 -4.96 -24.64
N GLU A 297 -1.52 -3.90 -25.23
CA GLU A 297 -2.97 -3.70 -25.40
C GLU A 297 -3.67 -4.86 -26.13
N GLU A 298 -3.10 -5.29 -27.25
CA GLU A 298 -3.59 -6.43 -28.04
C GLU A 298 -2.58 -7.58 -28.03
N LYS A 299 -1.85 -7.79 -29.13
CA LYS A 299 -0.68 -8.67 -29.14
C LYS A 299 0.52 -7.84 -28.74
N ALA A 300 1.36 -8.38 -27.86
CA ALA A 300 2.53 -7.65 -27.40
C ALA A 300 3.42 -7.21 -28.58
N CYS A 301 3.70 -5.91 -28.63
CA CYS A 301 4.50 -5.28 -29.69
C CYS A 301 5.61 -4.44 -29.07
N LEU A 302 6.85 -4.67 -29.52
CA LEU A 302 8.00 -3.86 -29.11
C LEU A 302 7.88 -2.50 -29.81
N LEU A 303 7.67 -1.44 -29.03
CA LEU A 303 7.60 -0.08 -29.55
C LEU A 303 9.00 0.51 -29.75
N LYS A 304 9.90 0.27 -28.81
CA LYS A 304 11.23 0.88 -28.82
C LYS A 304 12.25 0.13 -27.98
N THR A 305 13.51 0.25 -28.41
CA THR A 305 14.69 -0.11 -27.64
C THR A 305 15.46 1.16 -27.30
N LEU A 306 15.77 1.36 -26.03
CA LEU A 306 16.49 2.50 -25.49
C LEU A 306 17.93 2.10 -25.18
N LYS A 307 18.87 2.97 -25.53
CA LYS A 307 20.25 2.86 -25.04
C LYS A 307 20.35 3.62 -23.72
N ILE A 308 20.72 2.91 -22.68
CA ILE A 308 20.89 3.45 -21.32
C ILE A 308 22.32 3.21 -20.85
N ALA A 309 22.68 3.76 -19.70
CA ALA A 309 23.93 3.42 -19.05
C ALA A 309 23.94 1.94 -18.61
N GLU A 310 25.13 1.31 -18.64
CA GLU A 310 25.32 -0.05 -18.15
C GLU A 310 25.18 -0.14 -16.63
N ASN A 311 24.99 -1.35 -16.11
CA ASN A 311 24.87 -1.66 -14.69
C ASN A 311 23.61 -1.08 -14.03
N ALA A 312 22.49 -1.03 -14.77
CA ALA A 312 21.20 -0.75 -14.18
C ALA A 312 20.85 -1.79 -13.10
N VAL A 313 20.33 -1.33 -11.97
CA VAL A 313 20.13 -2.16 -10.76
C VAL A 313 18.97 -3.14 -10.92
N GLY A 314 18.02 -2.81 -11.80
CA GLY A 314 16.82 -3.60 -12.09
C GLY A 314 15.52 -2.94 -11.69
N HIS A 315 15.57 -1.96 -10.79
CA HIS A 315 14.38 -1.15 -10.49
C HIS A 315 14.22 -0.06 -11.56
N LEU A 316 12.98 0.16 -11.95
CA LEU A 316 12.59 1.28 -12.80
C LEU A 316 11.17 1.70 -12.45
N GLU A 317 10.85 2.96 -12.73
CA GLU A 317 9.50 3.49 -12.67
C GLU A 317 9.21 4.21 -13.99
N GLN A 318 7.94 4.43 -14.30
CA GLN A 318 7.56 5.18 -15.50
C GLN A 318 6.38 6.10 -15.23
N ASP A 319 6.34 7.21 -15.95
CA ASP A 319 5.12 8.01 -16.17
C ASP A 319 4.68 7.84 -17.64
N ASP A 320 3.82 8.69 -18.19
CA ASP A 320 3.37 8.59 -19.58
C ASP A 320 4.51 8.88 -20.56
N GLU A 321 5.27 9.94 -20.28
CA GLU A 321 6.28 10.47 -21.21
C GLU A 321 7.69 9.98 -20.91
N VAL A 322 7.96 9.56 -19.68
CA VAL A 322 9.32 9.24 -19.20
C VAL A 322 9.40 7.88 -18.53
N VAL A 323 10.59 7.30 -18.56
CA VAL A 323 10.99 6.14 -17.77
C VAL A 323 12.22 6.51 -16.96
N MET A 324 12.24 6.14 -15.69
CA MET A 324 13.34 6.37 -14.76
C MET A 324 13.98 5.04 -14.40
N TYR A 325 15.28 4.92 -14.64
CA TYR A 325 16.08 3.75 -14.30
C TYR A 325 16.88 4.01 -13.03
N ALA A 326 16.85 3.06 -12.10
CA ALA A 326 17.73 3.07 -10.94
C ALA A 326 19.12 2.55 -11.33
N MET A 327 20.13 3.36 -11.02
CA MET A 327 21.52 3.18 -11.37
C MET A 327 22.39 3.19 -10.12
N ASN A 328 23.65 2.79 -10.24
CA ASN A 328 24.58 2.86 -9.11
C ASN A 328 24.78 4.28 -8.57
N HIS A 329 24.73 5.30 -9.43
CA HIS A 329 24.92 6.71 -9.06
C HIS A 329 23.65 7.45 -8.61
N GLY A 330 22.47 6.90 -8.90
CA GLY A 330 21.21 7.62 -8.73
C GLY A 330 20.14 7.18 -9.70
N TYR A 331 19.41 8.13 -10.26
CA TYR A 331 18.31 7.87 -11.19
C TYR A 331 18.49 8.60 -12.51
N ASP A 332 18.49 7.84 -13.60
CA ASP A 332 18.51 8.37 -14.96
C ASP A 332 17.09 8.41 -15.52
N VAL A 333 16.63 9.59 -15.94
CA VAL A 333 15.29 9.79 -16.49
C VAL A 333 15.39 9.96 -18.00
N HIS A 334 14.74 9.09 -18.75
CA HIS A 334 14.71 9.11 -20.21
C HIS A 334 13.31 9.42 -20.74
N VAL A 335 13.25 10.18 -21.83
CA VAL A 335 12.00 10.38 -22.59
C VAL A 335 11.71 9.11 -23.38
N LYS A 336 10.51 8.54 -23.25
CA LYS A 336 10.15 7.28 -23.91
C LYS A 336 10.10 7.40 -25.43
N ASP A 337 9.59 8.51 -25.93
CA ASP A 337 9.41 8.70 -27.38
C ASP A 337 10.75 8.85 -28.10
N THR A 338 11.68 9.65 -27.57
CA THR A 338 12.97 9.90 -28.22
C THR A 338 14.08 8.97 -27.74
N GLY A 339 13.93 8.39 -26.54
CA GLY A 339 14.97 7.66 -25.82
C GLY A 339 16.07 8.53 -25.21
N ALA A 340 15.99 9.85 -25.39
CA ALA A 340 17.00 10.78 -24.90
C ALA A 340 17.02 10.81 -23.37
N LEU A 341 18.22 10.88 -22.80
CA LEU A 341 18.42 11.18 -21.38
C LEU A 341 17.98 12.63 -21.12
N LEU A 342 16.95 12.79 -20.30
CA LEU A 342 16.43 14.09 -19.88
C LEU A 342 17.27 14.68 -18.75
N GLY A 343 17.73 13.83 -17.83
CA GLY A 343 18.58 14.25 -16.72
C GLY A 343 18.83 13.12 -15.73
N THR A 344 19.75 13.38 -14.81
CA THR A 344 20.18 12.43 -13.79
C THR A 344 20.06 13.06 -12.40
N LEU A 345 19.42 12.36 -11.48
CA LEU A 345 19.42 12.66 -10.05
C LEU A 345 20.53 11.84 -9.38
N ASP A 346 21.75 12.35 -9.44
CA ASP A 346 22.93 11.75 -8.80
C ASP A 346 23.01 12.21 -7.35
N GLY A 347 22.92 11.27 -6.40
CA GLY A 347 22.88 11.59 -4.97
C GLY A 347 24.08 12.37 -4.47
N LYS A 348 25.28 12.02 -4.93
CA LYS A 348 26.54 12.66 -4.54
C LYS A 348 26.63 14.06 -5.13
N LYS A 349 26.26 14.22 -6.40
CA LYS A 349 26.22 15.52 -7.07
C LYS A 349 25.19 16.44 -6.43
N LEU A 350 24.01 15.94 -6.10
CA LEU A 350 22.94 16.71 -5.45
C LEU A 350 23.37 17.24 -4.08
N ALA A 351 24.08 16.44 -3.29
CA ALA A 351 24.67 16.88 -2.03
C ALA A 351 25.67 18.03 -2.25
N GLN A 352 26.55 17.92 -3.26
CA GLN A 352 27.52 18.96 -3.64
C GLN A 352 26.85 20.25 -4.15
N GLU A 353 25.71 20.13 -4.83
CA GLU A 353 24.89 21.26 -5.29
C GLU A 353 24.09 21.96 -4.16
N GLY A 354 24.21 21.46 -2.92
CA GLY A 354 23.60 22.05 -1.73
C GLY A 354 22.15 21.64 -1.50
N ALA A 355 21.75 20.43 -1.93
CA ALA A 355 20.49 19.82 -1.53
C ALA A 355 20.29 19.89 -0.01
N LYS A 356 19.03 20.01 0.45
CA LYS A 356 18.76 20.12 1.89
C LYS A 356 18.92 18.77 2.59
N MET A 357 19.80 18.75 3.58
CA MET A 357 20.06 17.57 4.40
C MET A 357 19.16 17.56 5.64
N TYR A 358 18.55 16.40 5.90
CA TYR A 358 17.76 16.12 7.08
C TYR A 358 18.26 14.82 7.72
N SER A 359 18.04 14.70 9.02
CA SER A 359 18.29 13.46 9.75
C SER A 359 17.00 12.96 10.39
N LEU A 360 16.84 11.64 10.36
CA LEU A 360 15.77 10.94 11.06
C LEU A 360 16.42 9.96 12.04
N ARG A 361 16.33 10.28 13.34
CA ARG A 361 16.85 9.39 14.38
C ARG A 361 15.88 8.27 14.64
N HIS A 362 16.31 7.04 14.38
CA HIS A 362 15.56 5.86 14.75
C HIS A 362 15.53 5.73 16.28
N THR A 363 14.35 5.52 16.84
CA THR A 363 14.19 5.11 18.23
C THR A 363 14.33 3.60 18.31
N ALA A 364 15.09 3.10 19.29
CA ALA A 364 15.19 1.67 19.54
C ALA A 364 13.79 1.03 19.58
N THR A 365 13.57 0.03 18.72
CA THR A 365 12.29 -0.68 18.64
C THR A 365 12.19 -1.73 19.74
N ALA A 366 10.99 -2.28 19.98
CA ALA A 366 10.82 -3.40 20.90
C ALA A 366 11.68 -4.64 20.55
N ARG A 367 12.16 -4.73 19.30
CA ARG A 367 13.16 -5.72 18.88
C ARG A 367 14.52 -5.49 19.53
N ASP A 368 14.93 -4.23 19.70
CA ASP A 368 16.21 -3.84 20.28
C ASP A 368 16.21 -3.97 21.81
N SER A 369 15.03 -3.87 22.44
CA SER A 369 14.84 -3.97 23.90
C SER A 369 14.28 -5.32 24.37
N PHE A 370 14.29 -6.35 23.52
CA PHE A 370 13.67 -7.63 23.84
C PHE A 370 14.47 -8.43 24.88
N ASP A 371 13.84 -8.72 26.02
CA ASP A 371 14.36 -9.68 27.00
C ASP A 371 14.05 -11.12 26.53
N PRO A 372 15.07 -11.96 26.23
CA PRO A 372 14.87 -13.34 25.79
C PRO A 372 14.34 -14.28 26.89
N SER A 373 13.89 -13.76 28.03
CA SER A 373 13.40 -14.54 29.15
C SER A 373 12.23 -15.48 28.77
N PRO A 374 12.11 -16.62 29.47
CA PRO A 374 11.03 -17.59 29.25
C PRO A 374 9.62 -16.96 29.31
N SER A 375 9.44 -15.94 30.15
CA SER A 375 8.20 -15.21 30.36
C SER A 375 7.76 -14.42 29.13
N ALA A 376 8.72 -13.77 28.44
CA ALA A 376 8.44 -13.03 27.20
C ALA A 376 8.07 -13.97 26.04
N ARG A 377 8.67 -15.17 26.00
CA ARG A 377 8.30 -16.23 25.04
C ARG A 377 6.89 -16.76 25.27
N GLU A 378 6.49 -16.97 26.53
CA GLU A 378 5.14 -17.44 26.89
C GLU A 378 4.07 -16.37 26.60
N PHE A 379 4.38 -15.09 26.85
CA PHE A 379 3.49 -13.98 26.51
C PHE A 379 3.19 -13.91 25.00
N VAL A 380 4.22 -14.06 24.15
CA VAL A 380 4.07 -14.03 22.68
C VAL A 380 3.42 -15.29 22.12
N GLN A 381 3.59 -16.45 22.76
CA GLN A 381 2.83 -17.66 22.44
C GLN A 381 1.33 -17.47 22.67
N ASN A 382 0.97 -16.72 23.71
CA ASN A 382 -0.44 -16.43 24.05
C ASN A 382 -0.99 -15.18 23.32
N HIS A 383 -0.12 -14.29 22.83
CA HIS A 383 -0.49 -13.05 22.15
C HIS A 383 0.38 -12.76 20.90
N PRO A 384 0.34 -13.63 19.87
CA PRO A 384 1.20 -13.52 18.69
C PRO A 384 0.94 -12.26 17.83
N TRP A 385 -0.02 -11.43 18.21
CA TRP A 385 -0.49 -10.26 17.47
C TRP A 385 -0.15 -8.91 18.12
N CYS A 386 0.47 -8.89 19.32
CA CYS A 386 0.54 -7.66 20.15
C CYS A 386 1.48 -6.55 19.61
N ILE A 387 2.16 -6.80 18.49
CA ILE A 387 3.17 -5.88 17.90
C ILE A 387 2.61 -5.16 16.68
N ALA A 388 1.44 -5.61 16.22
CA ALA A 388 0.68 -5.04 15.12
C ALA A 388 0.41 -3.53 15.32
N ASP A 389 0.24 -3.08 16.56
CA ASP A 389 -0.12 -1.68 16.88
C ASP A 389 1.06 -0.86 17.44
N GLN A 390 2.29 -1.38 17.42
CA GLN A 390 3.46 -0.61 17.83
C GLN A 390 3.78 0.46 16.80
N HIS A 391 3.42 1.69 17.15
CA HIS A 391 3.65 2.89 16.35
C HIS A 391 4.58 3.83 17.13
N THR A 392 5.50 4.46 16.42
CA THR A 392 6.28 5.58 16.95
C THR A 392 6.22 6.75 15.99
N SER A 393 6.00 7.95 16.53
CA SER A 393 6.11 9.18 15.75
C SER A 393 7.47 9.81 15.95
N LEU A 394 8.16 10.02 14.84
CA LEU A 394 9.46 10.64 14.76
C LEU A 394 9.33 12.05 14.16
N LYS A 395 10.33 12.89 14.41
CA LYS A 395 10.44 14.23 13.81
C LYS A 395 11.66 14.29 12.91
N LEU A 396 11.55 15.03 11.82
CA LEU A 396 12.71 15.34 10.99
C LEU A 396 13.55 16.40 11.70
N GLU A 397 14.84 16.16 11.79
CA GLU A 397 15.81 17.12 12.30
C GLU A 397 16.58 17.73 11.13
N HIS A 398 17.06 18.96 11.30
CA HIS A 398 18.04 19.51 10.37
C HIS A 398 19.32 18.69 10.48
N GLY A 399 19.80 18.17 9.35
CA GLY A 399 21.01 17.38 9.34
C GLY A 399 22.23 18.26 9.61
N ASN A 400 22.97 17.95 10.68
CA ASN A 400 24.35 18.39 10.90
C ASN A 400 25.37 17.28 10.59
N LEU A 401 24.89 16.16 10.05
CA LEU A 401 25.75 15.06 9.65
C LEU A 401 26.52 15.56 8.43
N TYR A 402 27.83 15.72 8.58
CA TYR A 402 28.73 15.81 7.44
C TYR A 402 28.27 14.76 6.45
N PRO A 403 28.07 15.08 5.15
CA PRO A 403 27.99 14.00 4.18
C PRO A 403 29.20 13.13 4.51
N SER A 404 28.98 11.87 4.91
CA SER A 404 30.11 10.96 4.97
C SER A 404 30.79 11.08 3.60
N GLU A 405 32.10 10.90 3.52
CA GLU A 405 32.75 10.87 2.20
C GLU A 405 32.07 9.84 1.26
N ASP A 406 31.28 8.93 1.87
CA ASP A 406 30.47 7.88 1.29
C ASP A 406 29.00 8.26 0.95
N PHE A 407 28.51 9.49 1.22
CA PHE A 407 27.10 9.82 0.92
C PHE A 407 26.84 9.75 -0.59
N GLY A 408 25.83 8.97 -0.99
CA GLY A 408 25.55 8.70 -2.40
C GLY A 408 26.65 7.89 -3.12
N SER A 409 27.61 7.29 -2.40
CA SER A 409 28.53 6.27 -2.94
C SER A 409 27.86 4.91 -3.07
N HIS A 410 26.71 4.75 -2.42
CA HIS A 410 25.94 3.53 -2.40
C HIS A 410 25.04 3.41 -3.62
N GLU A 411 24.85 2.17 -4.08
CA GLU A 411 23.91 1.80 -5.13
C GLU A 411 22.49 2.33 -4.80
N TRP A 412 21.85 2.98 -5.77
CA TRP A 412 20.46 3.43 -5.64
C TRP A 412 19.50 2.34 -6.11
N ARG A 413 18.52 2.00 -5.26
CA ARG A 413 17.64 0.85 -5.48
C ARG A 413 16.26 1.26 -5.96
N ALA A 414 15.30 1.30 -5.05
CA ALA A 414 13.92 1.61 -5.41
C ALA A 414 13.76 3.10 -5.62
N GLY A 415 13.03 3.49 -6.66
CA GLY A 415 12.72 4.89 -6.96
C GLY A 415 11.35 4.99 -7.59
N MET A 416 10.62 6.06 -7.30
CA MET A 416 9.28 6.30 -7.83
C MET A 416 9.13 7.73 -8.34
N ILE A 417 8.38 7.88 -9.44
CA ILE A 417 7.95 9.15 -10.03
C ILE A 417 6.46 9.31 -9.68
N ARG A 418 6.11 10.39 -8.99
CA ARG A 418 4.77 10.71 -8.53
C ARG A 418 4.47 12.18 -8.85
N GLY A 419 3.93 12.37 -10.06
CA GLY A 419 3.74 13.68 -10.68
C GLY A 419 5.05 14.42 -10.81
N SER A 420 5.12 15.63 -10.23
CA SER A 420 6.35 16.42 -10.21
C SER A 420 7.39 15.92 -9.20
N THR A 421 7.09 14.89 -8.40
CA THR A 421 7.96 14.42 -7.32
C THR A 421 8.68 13.13 -7.71
N ILE A 422 9.98 13.07 -7.52
CA ILE A 422 10.74 11.81 -7.52
C ILE A 422 11.15 11.49 -6.08
N VAL A 423 10.96 10.23 -5.68
CA VAL A 423 11.44 9.70 -4.40
C VAL A 423 12.35 8.52 -4.68
N GLY A 424 13.45 8.39 -3.96
CA GLY A 424 14.42 7.31 -4.15
C GLY A 424 15.09 6.90 -2.85
N ILE A 425 15.51 5.64 -2.75
CA ILE A 425 16.27 5.13 -1.61
C ILE A 425 17.58 4.46 -2.05
N SER A 426 18.67 4.83 -1.38
CA SER A 426 19.98 4.20 -1.57
C SER A 426 20.19 2.97 -0.67
N MET A 427 21.16 2.13 -1.01
CA MET A 427 21.63 1.04 -0.15
C MET A 427 22.12 1.56 1.21
N GLY A 428 22.64 2.80 1.25
CA GLY A 428 23.11 3.51 2.43
C GLY A 428 22.01 4.10 3.32
N GLN A 429 20.73 3.78 3.08
CA GLN A 429 19.59 4.28 3.87
C GLN A 429 19.33 5.77 3.71
N GLU A 430 19.71 6.31 2.55
CA GLU A 430 19.52 7.70 2.21
C GLU A 430 18.24 7.79 1.36
N LEU A 431 17.27 8.57 1.86
CA LEU A 431 16.05 8.87 1.12
C LEU A 431 16.25 10.18 0.36
N LEU A 432 16.11 10.13 -0.96
CA LEU A 432 16.09 11.29 -1.85
C LEU A 432 14.66 11.67 -2.16
N ILE A 433 14.35 12.96 -2.08
CA ILE A 433 13.07 13.54 -2.52
C ILE A 433 13.36 14.76 -3.39
N CYS A 434 13.02 14.69 -4.67
CA CYS A 434 13.00 15.83 -5.57
C CYS A 434 11.54 16.23 -5.82
N SER A 435 11.09 17.35 -5.24
CA SER A 435 9.68 17.80 -5.29
C SER A 435 9.23 18.40 -6.63
N ASP A 436 10.14 18.68 -7.55
CA ASP A 436 9.88 19.31 -8.84
C ASP A 436 10.99 18.96 -9.85
N TRP A 437 11.06 17.69 -10.24
CA TRP A 437 12.14 17.16 -11.07
C TRP A 437 12.19 17.80 -12.46
N GLU A 438 11.03 18.16 -13.02
CA GLU A 438 10.92 18.87 -14.31
C GLU A 438 11.62 20.24 -14.26
N ALA A 439 11.35 21.01 -13.20
CA ALA A 439 11.97 22.31 -12.98
C ALA A 439 13.48 22.18 -12.70
N TYR A 440 13.90 21.10 -12.04
CA TYR A 440 15.31 20.82 -11.81
C TYR A 440 16.06 20.53 -13.12
N PHE A 441 15.56 19.59 -13.95
CA PHE A 441 16.24 19.23 -15.21
C PHE A 441 16.21 20.33 -16.27
N SER A 442 15.17 21.18 -16.29
CA SER A 442 15.13 22.36 -17.16
C SER A 442 16.01 23.51 -16.67
N GLY A 443 16.64 23.40 -15.51
CA GLY A 443 17.43 24.47 -14.89
C GLY A 443 16.60 25.59 -14.27
N GLY A 444 15.28 25.44 -14.20
CA GLY A 444 14.37 26.39 -13.56
C GLY A 444 14.46 26.40 -12.03
N LYS A 445 14.97 25.33 -11.40
CA LYS A 445 15.26 25.25 -9.97
C LYS A 445 16.60 24.60 -9.69
N ARG A 446 17.23 25.01 -8.59
CA ARG A 446 18.45 24.38 -8.08
C ARG A 446 18.13 23.31 -7.07
N ALA A 447 19.06 22.36 -6.87
CA ALA A 447 18.93 21.29 -5.88
C ALA A 447 18.50 21.81 -4.49
N LYS A 448 19.13 22.87 -3.99
CA LYS A 448 18.81 23.48 -2.68
C LYS A 448 17.37 24.00 -2.51
N GLU A 449 16.63 24.16 -3.60
CA GLU A 449 15.27 24.72 -3.63
C GLU A 449 14.19 23.63 -3.73
N CYS A 450 14.50 22.46 -4.28
CA CYS A 450 13.50 21.40 -4.52
C CYS A 450 13.93 19.99 -4.13
N VAL A 451 15.19 19.77 -3.74
CA VAL A 451 15.73 18.46 -3.37
C VAL A 451 16.03 18.39 -1.87
N ALA A 452 15.52 17.33 -1.25
CA ALA A 452 15.78 16.94 0.11
C ALA A 452 16.46 15.56 0.14
N LEU A 453 17.44 15.41 1.01
CA LEU A 453 18.14 14.17 1.30
C LEU A 453 17.97 13.89 2.80
N ILE A 454 17.45 12.72 3.14
CA ILE A 454 17.17 12.32 4.52
C ILE A 454 18.03 11.11 4.85
N GLN A 455 18.86 11.24 5.87
CA GLN A 455 19.63 10.12 6.40
C GLN A 455 18.94 9.54 7.64
N CYS A 456 18.70 8.23 7.62
CA CYS A 456 18.14 7.52 8.77
C CYS A 456 19.29 6.94 9.61
N THR A 457 19.37 7.28 10.90
CA THR A 457 20.49 6.89 11.77
C THR A 457 20.03 6.14 13.01
N ARG A 458 20.78 5.10 13.44
CA ARG A 458 20.58 4.46 14.76
C ARG A 458 21.23 5.27 15.90
N PRO A 459 20.73 5.14 17.14
CA PRO A 459 21.36 5.74 18.31
C PRO A 459 22.77 5.21 18.59
N SER A 460 23.03 3.92 18.29
CA SER A 460 24.30 3.24 18.57
C SER A 460 25.37 3.48 17.51
N GLY A 461 25.03 4.06 16.35
CA GLY A 461 25.97 4.24 15.23
C GLY A 461 26.38 2.94 14.52
N GLU A 462 25.82 1.79 14.90
CA GLU A 462 26.10 0.52 14.24
C GLU A 462 25.21 0.35 12.99
N ASP A 463 25.87 0.26 11.83
CA ASP A 463 25.25 -0.12 10.57
C ASP A 463 25.07 -1.65 10.53
N ASP A 464 23.90 -2.11 10.95
CA ASP A 464 23.48 -3.48 10.64
C ASP A 464 23.17 -3.54 9.14
N PRO A 465 23.72 -4.51 8.38
CA PRO A 465 23.39 -4.71 6.98
C PRO A 465 21.91 -5.08 6.87
N ASP A 466 21.05 -4.07 6.78
CA ASP A 466 19.62 -4.27 6.58
C ASP A 466 19.37 -4.52 5.08
N PRO A 467 18.98 -5.74 4.69
CA PRO A 467 18.76 -6.08 3.30
C PRO A 467 17.47 -5.45 2.73
N ASP A 468 16.59 -4.93 3.60
CA ASP A 468 15.27 -4.42 3.24
C ASP A 468 15.33 -2.95 2.82
N ARG A 469 15.18 -2.72 1.52
CA ARG A 469 15.23 -1.39 0.90
C ARG A 469 14.08 -1.19 -0.07
N TRP A 470 12.86 -1.34 0.44
CA TRP A 470 11.62 -1.08 -0.28
C TRP A 470 11.23 0.38 -0.17
N LEU A 471 10.61 0.87 -1.24
CA LEU A 471 10.02 2.19 -1.32
C LEU A 471 8.67 2.05 -2.01
N THR A 472 7.69 2.77 -1.50
CA THR A 472 6.44 3.06 -2.20
C THR A 472 6.08 4.52 -1.96
N ALA A 473 5.47 5.16 -2.93
CA ALA A 473 4.99 6.52 -2.83
C ALA A 473 3.63 6.59 -3.52
N ALA A 474 2.64 7.16 -2.84
CA ALA A 474 1.29 7.36 -3.34
C ALA A 474 0.56 8.32 -2.40
N HIS A 475 -0.52 8.94 -2.86
CA HIS A 475 -1.40 9.74 -2.02
C HIS A 475 -0.69 10.84 -1.21
N GLY A 476 0.29 11.51 -1.83
CA GLY A 476 1.08 12.56 -1.19
C GLY A 476 1.98 12.07 -0.05
N ARG A 477 2.35 10.78 -0.04
CA ARG A 477 3.17 10.14 1.00
C ARG A 477 4.22 9.24 0.36
N ALA A 478 5.31 9.04 1.09
CA ALA A 478 6.29 8.00 0.80
C ALA A 478 6.42 7.08 2.02
N ALA A 479 6.50 5.78 1.76
CA ALA A 479 6.82 4.78 2.76
C ALA A 479 8.03 3.97 2.31
N TRP A 480 8.95 3.71 3.24
CA TRP A 480 10.16 2.95 2.94
C TRP A 480 10.57 2.08 4.10
N SER A 481 11.31 1.02 3.80
CA SER A 481 11.89 0.14 4.80
C SER A 481 13.33 0.53 5.12
N SER A 482 13.64 0.65 6.41
CA SER A 482 15.00 0.88 6.90
C SER A 482 15.11 0.40 8.34
N MET A 483 16.28 -0.11 8.72
CA MET A 483 16.58 -0.62 10.07
C MET A 483 15.51 -1.58 10.61
N GLY A 484 14.94 -2.45 9.77
CA GLY A 484 13.90 -3.39 10.20
C GLY A 484 12.55 -2.73 10.56
N SER A 485 12.34 -1.48 10.16
CA SER A 485 11.08 -0.74 10.33
C SER A 485 10.60 -0.17 9.00
N THR A 486 9.31 0.13 8.92
CA THR A 486 8.69 0.90 7.84
C THR A 486 8.43 2.31 8.35
N TYR A 487 8.90 3.28 7.60
CA TYR A 487 8.63 4.70 7.84
C TYR A 487 7.60 5.19 6.84
N ILE A 488 6.74 6.12 7.26
CA ILE A 488 5.77 6.80 6.41
C ILE A 488 5.91 8.29 6.64
N LEU A 489 6.23 9.03 5.58
CA LEU A 489 6.46 10.47 5.56
C LEU A 489 5.47 11.15 4.60
N PRO A 490 4.80 12.23 5.02
CA PRO A 490 4.08 13.11 4.09
C PRO A 490 5.05 13.84 3.15
N LEU A 491 4.80 13.74 1.84
CA LEU A 491 5.59 14.42 0.83
C LEU A 491 5.25 15.92 0.77
N PRO A 492 6.23 16.78 0.43
CA PRO A 492 5.97 18.20 0.26
C PRO A 492 5.15 18.45 -1.02
N LYS A 493 4.46 19.59 -1.08
CA LYS A 493 3.82 20.04 -2.32
C LYS A 493 4.88 20.35 -3.39
N ARG A 494 4.49 20.33 -4.67
CA ARG A 494 5.35 20.64 -5.82
C ARG A 494 6.28 21.82 -5.53
N GLY A 495 7.58 21.56 -5.65
CA GLY A 495 8.59 22.60 -5.54
C GLY A 495 8.82 23.18 -4.15
N ARG A 496 8.25 22.57 -3.11
CA ARG A 496 8.52 22.91 -1.71
C ARG A 496 9.41 21.85 -1.08
N LEU A 497 10.15 22.26 -0.06
CA LEU A 497 10.98 21.38 0.74
C LEU A 497 10.22 20.95 2.01
N LEU A 498 10.75 19.92 2.66
CA LEU A 498 10.26 19.45 3.95
C LEU A 498 10.57 20.47 5.05
N SER A 499 9.74 20.48 6.09
CA SER A 499 10.02 21.19 7.34
C SER A 499 10.72 20.27 8.32
N ALA A 500 11.61 20.81 9.16
CA ALA A 500 12.27 20.08 10.24
C ALA A 500 12.11 20.81 11.58
N GLY A 501 12.38 20.10 12.67
CA GLY A 501 12.23 20.57 14.04
C GLY A 501 10.94 20.09 14.71
N PRO A 502 10.65 20.57 15.93
CA PRO A 502 9.50 20.13 16.74
C PRO A 502 8.14 20.30 16.04
N ASP A 503 8.02 21.37 15.24
CA ASP A 503 6.82 21.71 14.48
C ASP A 503 6.72 20.99 13.13
N SER A 504 7.70 20.14 12.78
CA SER A 504 7.64 19.35 11.55
C SER A 504 6.46 18.39 11.59
N ARG A 505 6.00 17.99 10.39
CA ARG A 505 5.10 16.84 10.28
C ARG A 505 5.78 15.61 10.86
N SER A 506 4.99 14.75 11.48
CA SER A 506 5.49 13.49 12.03
C SER A 506 5.82 12.51 10.91
N VAL A 507 6.86 11.70 11.15
CA VAL A 507 7.18 10.51 10.37
C VAL A 507 6.71 9.32 11.19
N HIS A 508 5.83 8.50 10.65
CA HIS A 508 5.30 7.34 11.36
C HIS A 508 6.21 6.15 11.14
N CYS A 509 6.59 5.47 12.21
CA CYS A 509 7.48 4.31 12.20
C CYS A 509 6.74 3.09 12.75
N PHE A 510 6.84 1.96 12.03
CA PHE A 510 6.24 0.67 12.39
C PHE A 510 7.29 -0.44 12.25
N PRO A 511 7.45 -1.35 13.22
CA PRO A 511 8.39 -2.46 13.11
C PRO A 511 7.98 -3.44 12.00
N ASN A 512 8.91 -4.00 11.21
CA ASN A 512 8.58 -4.90 10.08
C ASN A 512 8.43 -6.38 10.44
N THR A 513 8.95 -6.78 11.60
CA THR A 513 8.98 -8.17 12.04
C THR A 513 8.62 -8.28 13.50
N MET A 514 8.17 -9.47 13.91
CA MET A 514 8.12 -9.80 15.34
C MET A 514 9.55 -9.79 15.94
N PRO A 515 9.76 -9.34 17.20
CA PRO A 515 11.03 -9.32 17.93
C PRO A 515 11.76 -10.66 17.99
N HIS A 516 11.01 -11.75 17.83
CA HIS A 516 11.50 -13.12 17.93
C HIS A 516 12.07 -13.65 16.60
N SER A 517 11.88 -12.91 15.51
CA SER A 517 12.35 -13.24 14.17
C SER A 517 13.84 -12.94 14.05
N ARG A 518 14.70 -13.94 14.31
CA ARG A 518 16.15 -13.80 14.05
C ARG A 518 16.48 -13.82 12.56
N ASN A 519 15.63 -14.42 11.73
CA ASN A 519 15.73 -14.31 10.29
C ASN A 519 14.96 -13.08 9.81
N THR A 520 15.66 -12.05 9.36
CA THR A 520 15.11 -10.98 8.52
C THR A 520 15.02 -11.50 7.10
N MET A 521 14.10 -12.43 6.84
CA MET A 521 13.75 -12.70 5.46
C MET A 521 13.03 -11.47 4.92
N MET A 522 13.55 -10.99 3.80
CA MET A 522 13.35 -9.63 3.35
C MET A 522 11.87 -9.25 3.27
N MET A 523 11.48 -8.05 3.72
CA MET A 523 10.33 -7.39 3.13
C MET A 523 10.50 -7.49 1.61
N SER A 524 9.41 -7.70 0.88
CA SER A 524 9.50 -7.90 -0.56
C SER A 524 8.31 -7.31 -1.29
N CYS A 525 7.51 -6.48 -0.63
CA CYS A 525 6.53 -5.60 -1.27
C CYS A 525 5.93 -4.64 -0.24
N MET A 526 5.65 -3.41 -0.68
CA MET A 526 4.80 -2.45 0.02
C MET A 526 3.90 -1.73 -0.97
N HIS A 527 2.70 -1.39 -0.54
CA HIS A 527 1.74 -0.64 -1.32
C HIS A 527 1.03 0.37 -0.41
N LEU A 528 1.29 1.66 -0.64
CA LEU A 528 0.56 2.74 0.02
C LEU A 528 -0.85 2.83 -0.57
N THR A 529 -1.83 3.04 0.29
CA THR A 529 -3.24 3.21 -0.05
C THR A 529 -3.75 4.54 0.49
N SER A 530 -4.94 4.96 0.07
CA SER A 530 -5.51 6.25 0.48
C SER A 530 -5.76 6.33 1.99
N ASP A 531 -5.94 5.17 2.64
CA ASP A 531 -6.28 5.02 4.05
C ASP A 531 -5.28 4.20 4.86
N GLY A 532 -4.14 3.78 4.27
CA GLY A 532 -3.15 3.00 5.01
C GLY A 532 -2.00 2.44 4.18
N LEU A 533 -1.43 1.33 4.65
CA LEU A 533 -0.33 0.62 4.03
C LEU A 533 -0.58 -0.89 4.03
N LEU A 534 -0.40 -1.52 2.87
CA LEU A 534 -0.21 -2.97 2.77
C LEU A 534 1.29 -3.26 2.68
N SER A 535 1.82 -4.14 3.53
CA SER A 535 3.22 -4.57 3.51
C SER A 535 3.31 -6.07 3.70
N LYS A 536 4.33 -6.71 3.14
CA LYS A 536 4.68 -8.07 3.58
C LYS A 536 5.07 -8.03 5.06
N PHE A 537 4.69 -9.06 5.81
CA PHE A 537 5.07 -9.22 7.20
C PHE A 537 5.50 -10.66 7.47
N MET A 538 6.43 -10.84 8.39
CA MET A 538 6.95 -12.15 8.77
C MET A 538 6.71 -12.44 10.26
N THR A 539 6.21 -13.65 10.52
CA THR A 539 6.08 -14.23 11.85
C THR A 539 6.91 -15.50 11.96
N HIS A 540 7.73 -15.63 13.00
CA HIS A 540 8.37 -16.89 13.40
C HIS A 540 7.40 -17.69 14.28
N TRP A 541 7.11 -18.93 13.90
CA TRP A 541 6.31 -19.86 14.70
C TRP A 541 7.19 -20.99 15.23
N MET A 542 6.95 -21.37 16.49
CA MET A 542 7.57 -22.54 17.13
C MET A 542 6.45 -23.49 17.56
N TRP A 543 6.35 -24.65 16.93
CA TRP A 543 5.36 -25.66 17.32
C TRP A 543 5.95 -26.60 18.36
N ARG A 544 5.25 -26.83 19.48
CA ARG A 544 5.52 -27.94 20.40
C ARG A 544 4.41 -28.97 20.27
N GLY A 545 4.80 -30.23 20.08
CA GLY A 545 3.89 -31.37 20.13
C GLY A 545 3.07 -31.36 21.41
N ARG A 546 1.78 -31.69 21.29
CA ARG A 546 0.88 -31.84 22.43
C ARG A 546 1.29 -33.11 23.16
N ARG A 547 1.68 -33.00 24.44
CA ARG A 547 2.07 -34.13 25.31
C ARG A 547 1.09 -35.31 25.17
N GLY A 548 1.59 -36.41 24.60
CA GLY A 548 0.89 -37.68 24.56
C GLY A 548 1.77 -38.75 23.93
N ALA A 549 2.19 -39.71 24.75
CA ALA A 549 3.13 -40.81 24.50
C ALA A 549 4.62 -40.44 24.52
N ALA A 550 5.32 -41.07 25.45
CA ALA A 550 6.76 -41.06 25.57
C ALA A 550 7.39 -41.77 24.36
N ASP A 551 8.60 -41.33 24.03
CA ASP A 551 9.51 -41.88 23.00
C ASP A 551 9.37 -41.27 21.60
N GLU A 552 9.95 -40.08 21.43
CA GLU A 552 10.78 -39.67 20.27
C GLU A 552 11.45 -38.32 20.60
N GLU A 553 12.70 -38.09 20.18
CA GLU A 553 13.42 -36.81 20.37
C GLU A 553 12.61 -35.65 19.76
N GLU A 554 11.87 -34.91 20.60
CA GLU A 554 11.10 -33.73 20.20
C GLU A 554 12.05 -32.58 19.83
N HIS A 555 12.50 -32.55 18.57
CA HIS A 555 13.09 -31.35 18.00
C HIS A 555 12.00 -30.28 17.83
N PRO A 556 12.16 -29.08 18.42
CA PRO A 556 11.25 -27.99 18.13
C PRO A 556 11.31 -27.67 16.64
N SER A 557 10.19 -27.83 15.95
CA SER A 557 10.07 -27.46 14.55
C SER A 557 9.81 -25.95 14.46
N LEU A 558 10.77 -25.20 13.93
CA LEU A 558 10.60 -23.79 13.59
C LEU A 558 9.91 -23.66 12.22
N PHE A 559 8.91 -22.78 12.12
CA PHE A 559 8.24 -22.44 10.86
C PHE A 559 8.19 -20.93 10.69
N ASP A 560 8.83 -20.43 9.63
CA ASP A 560 8.71 -19.03 9.23
C ASP A 560 7.44 -18.88 8.37
N ARG A 561 6.50 -18.03 8.81
CA ARG A 561 5.32 -17.67 8.00
C ARG A 561 5.43 -16.24 7.54
N THR A 562 5.09 -16.02 6.27
CA THR A 562 4.93 -14.68 5.68
C THR A 562 3.46 -14.45 5.38
N GLY A 563 2.96 -13.26 5.66
CA GLY A 563 1.62 -12.82 5.27
C GLY A 563 1.65 -11.38 4.77
N ILE A 564 0.46 -10.86 4.46
CA ILE A 564 0.29 -9.44 4.13
C ILE A 564 -0.26 -8.75 5.38
N ARG A 565 0.47 -7.77 5.89
CA ARG A 565 0.03 -6.85 6.93
C ARG A 565 -0.65 -5.65 6.30
N SER A 566 -1.74 -5.27 6.90
CA SER A 566 -2.53 -4.09 6.60
C SER A 566 -2.46 -3.15 7.80
N ILE A 567 -2.03 -1.91 7.61
CA ILE A 567 -2.05 -0.85 8.63
C ILE A 567 -3.04 0.22 8.17
N SER A 568 -4.20 0.28 8.82
CA SER A 568 -5.27 1.22 8.51
C SER A 568 -5.18 2.45 9.40
N PHE A 569 -5.22 3.63 8.77
CA PHE A 569 -5.40 4.94 9.40
C PHE A 569 -6.83 5.45 9.23
N GLY A 570 -7.72 4.62 8.65
CA GLY A 570 -9.11 4.93 8.44
C GLY A 570 -9.82 5.22 9.76
N ARG A 571 -10.62 6.30 9.79
CA ARG A 571 -11.41 6.67 10.96
C ARG A 571 -12.88 6.77 10.58
N ALA A 572 -13.69 5.86 11.09
CA ALA A 572 -15.14 5.98 11.02
C ALA A 572 -15.56 7.29 11.71
N VAL A 573 -16.41 8.08 11.03
CA VAL A 573 -17.00 9.28 11.62
C VAL A 573 -18.19 8.83 12.44
N GLU A 574 -18.18 9.10 13.75
CA GLU A 574 -19.36 8.94 14.58
C GLU A 574 -20.45 9.88 14.07
N THR A 575 -21.52 9.31 13.50
CA THR A 575 -22.70 10.09 13.17
C THR A 575 -23.38 10.46 14.48
N ARG A 576 -23.33 11.74 14.86
CA ARG A 576 -24.34 12.26 15.78
C ARG A 576 -25.68 12.14 15.07
N ASP A 577 -26.44 11.11 15.43
CA ASP A 577 -27.82 10.98 14.99
C ASP A 577 -28.56 12.28 15.33
N SER A 578 -29.07 12.93 14.29
CA SER A 578 -29.84 14.17 14.39
C SER A 578 -31.29 13.89 14.80
N SER A 579 -31.50 12.84 15.61
CA SER A 579 -32.78 12.46 16.18
C SER A 579 -32.68 12.46 17.70
N HIS A 580 -32.71 13.66 18.30
CA HIS A 580 -33.49 13.97 19.50
C HIS A 580 -33.32 15.44 19.83
N ASN A 581 -34.18 16.26 19.20
CA ASN A 581 -34.58 17.53 19.78
C ASN A 581 -35.95 17.31 20.43
N SER A 582 -35.95 16.95 21.70
CA SER A 582 -37.07 17.17 22.61
C SER A 582 -36.57 17.14 24.05
N ASP A 583 -36.74 18.27 24.71
CA ASP A 583 -36.73 18.48 26.16
C ASP A 583 -35.40 18.40 26.90
N ARG A 584 -34.87 19.58 27.25
CA ARG A 584 -34.99 20.10 28.63
C ARG A 584 -34.49 21.54 28.75
N SER A 585 -35.38 22.38 29.24
CA SER A 585 -35.14 23.73 29.73
C SER A 585 -34.32 23.73 31.03
N ALA A 586 -33.31 24.62 31.06
CA ALA A 586 -32.77 25.41 32.17
C ALA A 586 -32.50 24.77 33.54
N SER A 587 -31.22 24.77 33.95
CA SER A 587 -30.76 25.49 35.15
C SER A 587 -29.23 25.60 35.24
N THR A 588 -28.81 26.82 35.52
CA THR A 588 -27.54 27.45 35.93
C THR A 588 -26.49 26.67 36.73
N GLU A 589 -25.23 27.01 36.40
CA GLU A 589 -24.04 27.29 37.24
C GLU A 589 -23.34 26.19 38.08
N GLY A 590 -22.01 26.16 37.96
CA GLY A 590 -21.10 25.58 38.96
C GLY A 590 -19.84 24.95 38.37
N ALA A 591 -18.71 25.67 38.44
CA ALA A 591 -17.38 25.16 38.13
C ALA A 591 -16.87 24.17 39.20
N SER A 592 -16.19 23.09 38.79
CA SER A 592 -15.02 22.56 39.49
C SER A 592 -14.38 21.39 38.72
N GLU A 593 -13.06 21.38 38.74
CA GLU A 593 -12.15 20.29 38.38
C GLU A 593 -12.55 18.94 39.00
N GLY A 594 -12.31 17.85 38.29
CA GLY A 594 -12.62 16.50 38.76
C GLY A 594 -12.19 15.44 37.76
N MET A 595 -10.91 15.11 37.81
CA MET A 595 -10.30 13.92 37.23
C MET A 595 -11.06 12.67 37.67
N ASP A 596 -11.55 11.84 36.75
CA ASP A 596 -11.89 10.46 37.11
C ASP A 596 -11.47 9.46 36.04
N ARG A 597 -10.74 8.45 36.53
CA ARG A 597 -10.09 7.36 35.81
C ARG A 597 -11.01 6.15 35.95
N SER A 598 -11.89 5.91 34.98
CA SER A 598 -12.62 4.64 34.87
C SER A 598 -13.23 4.46 33.48
N ALA A 599 -12.37 4.21 32.49
CA ALA A 599 -12.80 3.74 31.16
C ALA A 599 -11.78 2.73 30.63
N PHE A 600 -11.52 1.69 31.41
CA PHE A 600 -10.76 0.51 31.02
C PHE A 600 -11.27 -0.65 31.88
N GLU A 601 -12.33 -1.32 31.42
CA GLU A 601 -12.70 -2.71 31.74
C GLU A 601 -14.06 -3.01 31.10
N GLY A 602 -14.11 -4.01 30.21
CA GLY A 602 -15.36 -4.50 29.63
C GLY A 602 -15.31 -4.87 28.14
N TRP A 603 -14.30 -5.60 27.68
CA TRP A 603 -14.34 -6.26 26.37
C TRP A 603 -13.97 -7.74 26.49
N HIS A 604 -14.89 -8.50 27.05
CA HIS A 604 -15.05 -9.94 26.82
C HIS A 604 -16.54 -10.24 26.98
N ASP A 605 -17.29 -10.33 25.88
CA ASP A 605 -18.01 -11.57 25.64
C ASP A 605 -18.55 -11.73 24.22
N SER A 606 -18.50 -12.98 23.80
CA SER A 606 -18.94 -13.57 22.55
C SER A 606 -20.39 -13.25 22.16
N LYS A 607 -20.64 -13.03 20.85
CA LYS A 607 -21.95 -13.32 20.25
C LYS A 607 -21.79 -14.13 18.98
N GLN A 608 -22.13 -15.40 19.12
CA GLN A 608 -22.40 -16.36 18.06
C GLN A 608 -23.51 -15.81 17.14
N TYR A 609 -23.25 -15.86 15.83
CA TYR A 609 -24.27 -15.72 14.80
C TYR A 609 -25.13 -16.99 14.77
N THR A 610 -26.42 -16.88 15.06
CA THR A 610 -27.42 -17.89 14.70
C THR A 610 -28.25 -17.39 13.52
N SER A 611 -28.22 -18.15 12.43
CA SER A 611 -29.02 -17.93 11.22
C SER A 611 -30.52 -18.11 11.48
N PRO A 612 -31.40 -17.42 10.74
CA PRO A 612 -32.84 -17.53 10.93
C PRO A 612 -33.39 -18.79 10.25
N THR A 613 -33.93 -19.72 11.03
CA THR A 613 -34.75 -20.82 10.52
C THR A 613 -36.21 -20.39 10.38
N LEU A 614 -36.70 -20.47 9.14
CA LEU A 614 -38.10 -20.39 8.75
C LEU A 614 -38.93 -21.42 9.52
N ARG A 615 -39.95 -20.97 10.27
CA ARG A 615 -41.02 -21.83 10.77
C ARG A 615 -42.17 -21.84 9.77
N GLY A 616 -42.44 -23.02 9.23
CA GLY A 616 -43.70 -23.33 8.56
C GLY A 616 -44.77 -23.72 9.60
N ASP A 617 -45.99 -23.29 9.32
CA ASP A 617 -47.23 -23.72 9.95
C ASP A 617 -47.45 -25.23 9.84
N ASN A 618 -48.03 -25.83 10.90
CA ASN A 618 -49.38 -26.39 10.83
C ASN A 618 -49.83 -27.01 12.17
N SER A 619 -51.07 -26.66 12.54
CA SER A 619 -52.12 -27.45 13.23
C SER A 619 -51.74 -28.88 13.65
N VAL A 620 -51.97 -29.32 14.89
CA VAL A 620 -53.27 -29.61 15.55
C VAL A 620 -53.04 -29.70 17.05
#